data_AF-A0A965QR73-F1
#
_entry.id   AF-A0A965QR73-F1
#
_cell.length_a   1.000
_cell.length_b   1.000
_cell.length_c   1.000
_cell.angle_alpha   90.00
_cell.angle_beta   90.00
_cell.angle_gamma   90.00
#
_symmetry.space_group_name_H-M   'P 1'
#
loop_
_entity.id
_entity.type
_entity.pdbx_description
1 polymer ?
#
loop_
_entity_poly.entity_id
_entity_poly.type
_entity_poly.pdbx_seq_one_letter_code
_entity_poly.pdbx_strand_id
1 'polypeptide(L)'
;MEEFLYRLALAMGIWDVEAWKKRITVGQLKRWMAYYRVDPWGSDWRRAGRAAFITAQAMGAKIDEEAEEKFLPTYRSAEQTEEQMIAELRKIGTFRQQMDAREGDGR
;
A
#
# COMPACT_ATOMS: atom_id res chain seq x y z
N MET A 1 -8.06 -15.74 -1.24
CA MET A 1 -8.17 -16.57 -0.01
C MET A 1 -7.15 -17.72 -0.02
N GLU A 2 -6.92 -18.38 -1.15
CA GLU A 2 -5.91 -19.44 -1.25
C GLU A 2 -4.49 -18.97 -0.94
N GLU A 3 -4.06 -17.84 -1.50
CA GLU A 3 -2.72 -17.30 -1.23
C GLU A 3 -2.44 -17.13 0.26
N PHE A 4 -3.42 -16.64 1.02
CA PHE A 4 -3.32 -16.51 2.48
C PHE A 4 -3.10 -17.87 3.16
N LEU A 5 -3.83 -18.91 2.74
CA LEU A 5 -3.71 -20.26 3.30
C LEU A 5 -2.35 -20.88 3.00
N TYR A 6 -1.82 -20.69 1.79
CA TYR A 6 -0.47 -21.15 1.44
C TYR A 6 0.62 -20.41 2.23
N ARG A 7 0.49 -19.10 2.42
CA ARG A 7 1.41 -18.31 3.26
C ARG A 7 1.37 -18.76 4.72
N LEU A 8 0.17 -19.01 5.26
CA LEU A 8 -0.01 -19.49 6.62
C LEU A 8 0.54 -20.91 6.80
N ALA A 9 0.29 -21.80 5.86
CA ALA A 9 0.85 -23.15 5.87
C ALA A 9 2.39 -23.12 5.86
N LEU A 10 2.99 -22.26 5.02
CA LEU A 10 4.44 -22.06 4.99
C LEU A 10 4.97 -21.56 6.35
N ALA A 11 4.31 -20.56 6.95
CA ALA A 11 4.68 -20.00 8.26
C ALA A 11 4.57 -21.04 9.40
N MET A 12 3.66 -22.01 9.28
CA MET A 12 3.44 -23.09 10.24
C MET A 12 4.24 -24.36 9.93
N GLY A 13 5.00 -24.41 8.83
CA GLY A 13 5.72 -25.62 8.40
C GLY A 13 4.82 -26.75 7.90
N ILE A 14 3.62 -26.44 7.40
CA ILE A 14 2.64 -27.39 6.89
C ILE A 14 2.87 -27.60 5.39
N TRP A 15 3.20 -28.83 5.00
CA TRP A 15 3.44 -29.18 3.58
C TRP A 15 2.16 -29.60 2.85
N ASP A 16 1.24 -30.33 3.51
CA ASP A 16 -0.05 -30.74 2.95
C ASP A 16 -1.13 -29.72 3.29
N VAL A 17 -1.17 -28.66 2.50
CA VAL A 17 -2.12 -27.55 2.68
C VAL A 17 -3.57 -28.03 2.48
N GLU A 18 -3.81 -28.95 1.55
CA GLU A 18 -5.17 -29.41 1.22
C GLU A 18 -5.77 -30.28 2.33
N ALA A 19 -4.99 -31.17 2.94
CA ALA A 19 -5.44 -31.91 4.11
C ALA A 19 -5.68 -30.98 5.31
N TRP A 20 -4.84 -29.96 5.47
CA TRP A 20 -4.97 -29.00 6.57
C TRP A 20 -6.18 -28.08 6.40
N LYS A 21 -6.46 -27.61 5.18
CA LYS A 21 -7.66 -26.83 4.84
C LYS A 21 -8.96 -27.52 5.29
N LYS A 22 -9.01 -28.86 5.23
CA LYS A 22 -10.17 -29.65 5.66
C LYS A 22 -10.31 -29.75 7.19
N ARG A 23 -9.23 -29.51 7.93
CA ARG A 23 -9.18 -29.64 9.40
C ARG A 23 -9.33 -28.30 10.12
N ILE A 24 -8.90 -27.21 9.51
CA ILE A 24 -9.00 -25.88 10.14
C ILE A 24 -10.46 -25.45 10.28
N THR A 25 -10.84 -25.03 11.49
CA THR A 25 -12.16 -24.48 11.74
C THR A 25 -12.27 -23.04 11.23
N VAL A 26 -13.49 -22.61 10.88
CA VAL A 26 -13.76 -21.21 10.48
C VAL A 26 -13.33 -20.22 11.57
N GLY A 27 -13.51 -20.58 12.85
CA GLY A 27 -13.10 -19.74 13.98
C GLY A 27 -11.58 -19.54 14.04
N GLN A 28 -10.80 -20.61 13.86
CA GLN A 28 -9.35 -20.53 13.78
C GLN A 28 -8.90 -19.72 12.55
N LEU A 29 -9.54 -19.94 11.40
CA LEU A 29 -9.23 -19.21 10.18
C LEU A 29 -9.42 -17.70 10.37
N LYS A 30 -10.53 -17.27 10.99
CA LYS A 30 -10.78 -15.86 11.32
C LYS A 30 -9.70 -15.27 12.23
N ARG A 31 -9.26 -16.01 13.25
CA ARG A 31 -8.19 -15.55 14.15
C ARG A 31 -6.86 -15.41 13.43
N TRP A 32 -6.52 -16.35 12.55
CA TRP A 32 -5.32 -16.24 11.73
C TRP A 32 -5.38 -15.06 10.76
N MET A 33 -6.53 -14.81 10.14
CA MET A 33 -6.72 -13.63 9.28
C MET A 33 -6.57 -12.31 10.06
N ALA A 34 -7.07 -12.27 11.31
CA ALA A 34 -6.87 -11.12 12.18
C ALA A 34 -5.40 -10.95 12.58
N TYR A 35 -4.71 -12.04 12.92
CA TYR A 35 -3.29 -11.99 13.27
C TYR A 35 -2.40 -11.59 12.07
N TYR A 36 -2.75 -11.99 10.85
CA TYR A 36 -2.03 -11.58 9.64
C TYR A 36 -2.08 -10.09 9.36
N ARG A 37 -3.12 -9.41 9.88
CA ARG A 37 -3.16 -7.94 9.84
C ARG A 37 -2.10 -7.33 10.74
N VAL A 38 -1.60 -8.03 11.76
CA VAL A 38 -0.54 -7.54 12.64
C VAL A 38 0.83 -7.95 12.10
N ASP A 39 0.97 -9.21 11.69
CA ASP A 39 2.22 -9.77 11.17
C ASP A 39 1.97 -10.50 9.84
N PRO A 40 2.24 -9.87 8.68
CA PRO A 40 2.00 -10.51 7.40
C PRO A 40 3.18 -11.42 7.01
N TRP A 41 3.16 -12.65 7.53
CA TRP A 41 4.18 -13.68 7.23
C TRP A 41 4.38 -13.90 5.73
N GLY A 42 5.65 -14.05 5.33
CA GLY A 42 6.05 -14.22 3.93
C GLY A 42 5.85 -12.98 3.06
N SER A 43 5.56 -11.81 3.64
CA SER A 43 5.42 -10.54 2.94
C SER A 43 6.35 -9.48 3.54
N ASP A 44 7.65 -9.62 3.26
CA ASP A 44 8.68 -8.70 3.77
C ASP A 44 8.38 -7.23 3.41
N TRP A 45 7.84 -7.00 2.20
CA TRP A 45 7.41 -5.68 1.77
C TRP A 45 6.25 -5.09 2.56
N ARG A 46 5.24 -5.90 2.96
CA ARG A 46 4.17 -5.42 3.84
C ARG A 46 4.70 -5.12 5.24
N ARG A 47 5.56 -5.98 5.79
CA ARG A 47 6.24 -5.73 7.07
C ARG A 47 7.05 -4.43 7.04
N ALA A 48 7.84 -4.23 5.99
CA ALA A 48 8.63 -3.01 5.81
C ALA A 48 7.74 -1.77 5.63
N GLY A 49 6.70 -1.85 4.79
CA GLY A 49 5.74 -0.77 4.58
C GLY A 49 5.03 -0.35 5.86
N ARG A 50 4.65 -1.33 6.70
CA ARG A 50 4.06 -1.07 8.02
C ARG A 50 5.03 -0.43 9.00
N ALA A 51 6.28 -0.90 9.04
CA ALA A 51 7.30 -0.29 9.88
C ALA A 51 7.56 1.17 9.46
N ALA A 52 7.61 1.45 8.16
CA ALA A 52 7.75 2.80 7.61
C ALA A 52 6.55 3.68 7.96
N PHE A 53 5.32 3.16 7.82
CA PHE A 53 4.09 3.85 8.22
C PHE A 53 4.11 4.26 9.69
N ILE A 54 4.39 3.31 10.59
CA ILE A 54 4.46 3.56 12.04
C ILE A 54 5.53 4.60 12.36
N THR A 55 6.72 4.46 11.77
CA THR A 55 7.83 5.39 11.99
C THR A 55 7.48 6.80 11.55
N ALA A 56 6.89 6.96 10.37
CA ALA A 56 6.57 8.28 9.85
C ALA A 56 5.41 8.95 10.61
N GLN A 57 4.40 8.19 11.08
CA GLN A 57 3.37 8.69 12.00
C GLN A 57 3.98 9.14 13.34
N ALA A 58 4.92 8.36 13.90
CA ALA A 58 5.63 8.74 15.12
C ALA A 58 6.46 10.03 14.97
N MET A 59 6.91 10.33 13.74
CA MET A 59 7.59 11.59 13.39
C MET A 59 6.62 12.74 13.05
N GLY A 60 5.31 12.54 13.18
CA GLY A 60 4.29 13.57 12.95
C GLY A 60 3.85 13.74 11.50
N ALA A 61 4.20 12.81 10.60
CA ALA A 61 3.71 12.84 9.23
C ALA A 61 2.21 12.51 9.20
N LYS A 62 1.44 13.30 8.45
CA LYS A 62 0.02 13.04 8.18
C LYS A 62 -0.10 12.05 7.04
N ILE A 63 -0.10 10.77 7.38
CA ILE A 63 -0.14 9.69 6.42
C ILE A 63 -1.55 9.08 6.40
N ASP A 64 -2.06 8.89 5.19
CA ASP A 64 -3.34 8.23 4.92
C ASP A 64 -3.30 6.73 5.31
N GLU A 65 -4.43 6.16 5.72
CA GLU A 65 -4.54 4.73 6.07
C GLU A 65 -4.17 3.83 4.88
N GLU A 66 -4.39 4.29 3.64
CA GLU A 66 -4.01 3.58 2.42
C GLU A 66 -2.51 3.65 2.09
N ALA A 67 -1.71 4.40 2.85
CA ALA A 67 -0.29 4.56 2.54
C ALA A 67 0.54 3.29 2.71
N GLU A 68 0.08 2.34 3.55
CA GLU A 68 0.75 1.03 3.65
C GLU A 68 0.80 0.32 2.30
N GLU A 69 -0.27 0.44 1.49
CA GLU A 69 -0.30 -0.12 0.14
C GLU A 69 0.63 0.62 -0.82
N LYS A 70 0.80 1.94 -0.64
CA LYS A 70 1.71 2.76 -1.44
C LYS A 70 3.18 2.37 -1.27
N PHE A 71 3.54 1.71 -0.17
CA PHE A 71 4.89 1.20 0.08
C PHE A 71 5.18 -0.17 -0.56
N LEU A 72 4.19 -0.81 -1.18
CA LEU A 72 4.39 -2.10 -1.84
C LEU A 72 5.03 -1.93 -3.22
N PRO A 73 6.00 -2.79 -3.63
CA PRO A 73 6.62 -2.70 -4.97
C PRO A 73 5.64 -2.86 -6.13
N THR A 74 4.52 -3.52 -5.87
CA THR A 74 3.42 -3.73 -6.81
C THR A 74 2.52 -2.52 -6.96
N TYR A 75 2.62 -1.52 -6.07
CA TYR A 75 1.84 -0.32 -6.17
C TYR A 75 2.20 0.44 -7.45
N ARG A 76 1.15 0.91 -8.12
CA ARG A 76 1.23 1.80 -9.27
C ARG A 76 0.23 2.90 -8.98
N SER A 77 0.69 4.14 -8.93
CA SER A 77 -0.23 5.29 -8.94
C SER A 77 -0.98 5.31 -10.26
N ALA A 78 -2.24 5.76 -10.24
CA ALA A 78 -2.92 6.09 -11.49
C ALA A 78 -2.08 7.11 -12.27
N GLU A 79 -1.95 6.91 -13.59
CA GLU A 79 -1.30 7.90 -14.45
C GLU A 79 -2.10 9.20 -14.39
N GLN A 80 -1.42 10.30 -14.09
CA GLN A 80 -2.05 11.62 -14.12
C GLN A 80 -2.26 12.04 -15.57
N THR A 81 -3.44 12.57 -15.89
CA THR A 81 -3.67 13.21 -17.19
C THR A 81 -2.86 14.51 -17.30
N GLU A 82 -2.62 14.99 -18.52
CA GLU A 82 -1.93 16.27 -18.75
C GLU A 82 -2.62 17.43 -18.01
N GLU A 83 -3.94 17.47 -18.06
CA GLU A 83 -4.76 18.47 -17.34
C GLU A 83 -4.55 18.40 -15.82
N GLN A 84 -4.48 17.19 -15.26
CA GLN A 84 -4.22 16.98 -13.83
C GLN A 84 -2.80 17.42 -13.44
N MET A 85 -1.81 17.12 -14.27
CA MET A 85 -0.43 17.58 -14.05
C MET A 85 -0.35 19.10 -14.06
N ILE A 86 -0.99 19.76 -15.05
CA ILE A 86 -1.04 21.22 -15.14
C ILE A 86 -1.75 21.82 -13.91
N ALA A 87 -2.85 21.20 -13.44
CA ALA A 87 -3.56 21.65 -12.25
C ALA A 87 -2.70 21.55 -10.97
N GLU A 88 -1.92 20.48 -10.80
CA GLU A 88 -0.98 20.35 -9.68
C GLU A 88 0.17 21.37 -9.78
N LEU A 89 0.74 21.57 -10.97
CA LEU A 89 1.81 22.54 -11.19
C LEU A 89 1.36 23.98 -10.88
N ARG A 90 0.11 24.33 -11.20
CA ARG A 90 -0.48 25.64 -10.86
C ARG A 90 -0.60 25.91 -9.35
N LYS A 91 -0.55 24.88 -8.49
CA LYS A 91 -0.51 25.07 -7.02
C LYS A 91 0.85 25.55 -6.54
N ILE A 92 1.90 25.37 -7.33
CA ILE A 92 3.27 25.81 -7.03
C ILE A 92 3.44 27.23 -7.57
N GLY A 93 3.70 28.20 -6.68
CA GLY A 93 3.72 29.62 -7.02
C GLY A 93 4.66 29.99 -8.18
N THR A 94 5.84 29.38 -8.24
CA THR A 94 6.83 29.62 -9.30
C THR A 94 6.34 29.15 -10.68
N PHE A 95 5.69 27.99 -10.74
CA PHE A 95 5.15 27.43 -11.98
C PHE A 95 3.91 28.19 -12.44
N ARG A 96 3.05 28.62 -11.51
CA ARG A 96 1.91 29.49 -11.82
C ARG A 96 2.38 30.77 -12.55
N GLN A 97 3.37 31.47 -12.01
CA GLN A 97 3.90 32.70 -12.62
C GLN A 97 4.48 32.47 -14.02
N GLN A 98 5.20 31.35 -14.23
CA GLN A 98 5.77 31.02 -15.53
C GLN A 98 4.71 30.69 -16.60
N MET A 99 3.61 30.06 -16.20
CA MET A 99 2.52 29.77 -17.14
C MET A 99 1.69 31.01 -17.45
N ASP A 100 1.37 31.83 -16.45
CA ASP A 100 0.63 33.08 -16.64
C ASP A 100 1.41 34.03 -17.58
N ALA A 101 2.74 34.06 -17.47
CA ALA A 101 3.61 34.83 -18.37
C ALA A 101 3.61 34.28 -19.82
N ARG A 102 3.54 32.96 -20.01
CA ARG A 102 3.45 32.33 -21.34
C ARG A 102 2.09 32.52 -22.02
N GLU A 103 1.01 32.52 -21.25
CA GLU A 103 -0.34 32.79 -21.78
C GLU A 103 -0.54 34.28 -22.13
N GLY A 104 0.21 35.19 -21.48
CA GLY A 104 0.17 36.64 -21.74
C GLY A 104 0.97 37.13 -22.96
N ASP A 105 1.97 36.37 -23.42
CA ASP A 105 2.89 36.76 -24.51
C ASP A 105 2.39 36.31 -25.91
N GLY A 106 1.21 35.67 -25.97
CA GLY A 106 0.59 35.13 -27.19
C GLY A 106 -0.50 36.01 -27.80
N ARG A 107 -0.59 37.29 -27.46
CA ARG A 107 -1.53 38.26 -28.05
C ARG A 107 -0.83 39.42 -28.74
#